data_AF-A0A089P917-F1
#
_entry.id   AF-A0A089P917-F1
#
_cell.length_a   1.000
_cell.length_b   1.000
_cell.length_c   1.000
_cell.angle_alpha   90.00
_cell.angle_beta   90.00
_cell.angle_gamma   90.00
#
_symmetry.space_group_name_H-M   'P 1'
#
loop_
_entity.id
_entity.type
_entity.pdbx_description
1 polymer ?
#
loop_
_entity_poly.entity_id
_entity_poly.type
_entity_poly.pdbx_seq_one_letter_code
_entity_poly.pdbx_strand_id
1 'polypeptide(L)'
;MEKFTLINKAKSRIKVFEPFEDSSKNSSSKNSSMINAILISYGCVFKRSSKPVMKGSRVESLEEARNEYKKLLEEGWLKTYRFNSFFKKKW
;
A
#
# COMPACT_ATOMS: atom_id res chain seq x y z
N MET A 1 -0.64 -8.02 7.63
CA MET A 1 0.53 -7.58 6.80
C MET A 1 0.86 -6.17 7.24
N GLU A 2 2.11 -5.78 7.42
CA GLU A 2 2.41 -4.37 7.76
C GLU A 2 2.27 -3.46 6.53
N LYS A 3 2.08 -2.15 6.75
CA LYS A 3 2.07 -1.17 5.67
C LYS A 3 3.46 -1.07 5.02
N PHE A 4 3.52 -1.11 3.70
CA PHE A 4 4.77 -0.92 2.96
C PHE A 4 4.58 -0.20 1.63
N THR A 5 5.69 0.27 1.07
CA THR A 5 5.70 1.05 -0.16
C THR A 5 6.63 0.41 -1.19
N LEU A 6 6.14 0.29 -2.42
CA LEU A 6 6.92 -0.09 -3.61
C LEU A 6 7.12 1.13 -4.51
N ILE A 7 8.30 1.24 -5.11
CA ILE A 7 8.63 2.27 -6.08
C ILE A 7 9.20 1.65 -7.35
N ASN A 8 8.75 2.15 -8.49
CA ASN A 8 9.41 1.96 -9.77
C ASN A 8 10.16 3.25 -10.11
N LYS A 9 11.50 3.21 -10.00
CA LYS A 9 12.36 4.38 -10.26
C LYS A 9 12.39 4.74 -11.74
N ALA A 10 12.27 3.77 -12.64
CA ALA A 10 12.32 4.00 -14.09
C ALA A 10 11.04 4.69 -14.59
N LYS A 11 9.88 4.30 -14.04
CA LYS A 11 8.57 4.85 -14.42
C LYS A 11 8.10 5.99 -13.51
N SER A 12 8.88 6.36 -12.49
CA SER A 12 8.50 7.38 -11.48
C SER A 12 7.15 7.10 -10.82
N ARG A 13 6.84 5.82 -10.57
CA ARG A 13 5.56 5.37 -9.97
C ARG A 13 5.77 4.82 -8.58
N ILE A 14 4.75 4.98 -7.74
CA ILE A 14 4.73 4.47 -6.37
C ILE A 14 3.43 3.72 -6.12
N LYS A 15 3.51 2.67 -5.31
CA LYS A 15 2.36 1.96 -4.77
C LYS A 15 2.54 1.78 -3.27
N VAL A 16 1.49 2.01 -2.51
CA VAL A 16 1.46 1.85 -1.05
C VAL A 16 0.44 0.78 -0.75
N PHE A 17 0.87 -0.23 0.00
CA PHE A 17 0.04 -1.33 0.46
C PHE A 17 -0.19 -1.13 1.95
N GLU A 18 -1.44 -1.03 2.36
CA GLU A 18 -1.80 -0.91 3.77
C GLU A 18 -2.96 -1.84 4.13
N PRO A 19 -2.97 -2.42 5.33
CA PRO A 19 -4.13 -3.14 5.84
C PRO A 19 -5.38 -2.29 5.75
N PHE A 20 -6.46 -2.90 5.27
CA PHE A 20 -7.77 -2.28 5.28
C PHE A 20 -8.67 -3.05 6.24
N GLU A 21 -9.15 -2.35 7.27
CA GLU A 21 -10.19 -2.84 8.18
C GLU A 21 -11.51 -2.21 7.77
N ASP A 22 -12.46 -3.04 7.36
CA ASP A 22 -13.80 -2.58 7.04
C ASP A 22 -14.59 -2.40 8.35
N SER A 23 -14.86 -1.14 8.70
CA SER A 23 -15.58 -0.76 9.91
C SER A 23 -17.07 -1.16 9.89
N SER A 24 -17.57 -1.72 8.79
CA SER A 24 -18.94 -2.24 8.68
C SER A 24 -19.17 -3.55 9.44
N LYS A 25 -18.13 -4.30 9.83
CA LYS A 25 -18.22 -5.57 10.56
C LYS A 25 -17.93 -5.40 12.05
N ASN A 26 -18.66 -4.49 12.69
CA ASN A 26 -18.55 -4.26 14.13
C ASN A 26 -19.71 -4.94 14.88
N SER A 27 -19.66 -6.26 15.04
CA SER A 27 -20.28 -6.96 16.18
C SER A 27 -19.73 -8.38 16.29
N SER A 28 -19.24 -8.75 17.47
CA SER A 28 -18.83 -10.11 17.88
C SER A 28 -17.57 -10.71 17.23
N SER A 29 -16.38 -10.22 17.58
CA SER A 29 -15.30 -11.07 18.14
C SER A 29 -14.06 -10.21 18.36
N LYS A 30 -13.69 -10.06 19.62
CA LYS A 30 -12.60 -9.22 20.11
C LYS A 30 -11.22 -9.89 19.99
N ASN A 31 -11.08 -10.92 19.15
CA ASN A 31 -9.83 -11.66 18.96
C ASN A 31 -9.64 -12.04 17.49
N SER A 32 -8.52 -11.59 16.91
CA SER A 32 -8.02 -11.92 15.56
C SER A 32 -8.77 -11.28 14.39
N SER A 33 -8.56 -9.97 14.21
CA SER A 33 -8.88 -9.24 12.98
C SER A 33 -8.08 -9.82 11.81
N MET A 34 -8.64 -10.83 11.16
CA MET A 34 -8.14 -11.30 9.87
C MET A 34 -8.22 -10.12 8.89
N ILE A 35 -7.08 -9.46 8.63
CA ILE A 35 -6.92 -8.49 7.56
C ILE A 35 -7.16 -9.24 6.24
N ASN A 36 -8.41 -9.29 5.80
CA ASN A 36 -8.81 -9.95 4.57
C ASN A 36 -8.66 -9.05 3.35
N ALA A 37 -8.48 -7.75 3.57
CA ALA A 37 -8.40 -6.75 2.53
C ALA A 37 -7.16 -5.85 2.70
N ILE A 38 -6.59 -5.45 1.57
CA ILE A 38 -5.45 -4.55 1.47
C ILE A 38 -5.86 -3.35 0.61
N LEU A 39 -5.66 -2.16 1.13
CA LEU A 39 -5.79 -0.93 0.37
C LEU A 39 -4.47 -0.70 -0.38
N ILE A 40 -4.56 -0.72 -1.70
CA ILE A 40 -3.46 -0.44 -2.61
C ILE A 40 -3.67 0.95 -3.18
N SER A 41 -2.87 1.90 -2.70
CA SER A 41 -2.86 3.27 -3.20
C SER A 41 -1.76 3.42 -4.24
N TYR A 42 -2.05 4.06 -5.37
CA TYR A 42 -1.09 4.27 -6.45
C TYR A 42 -0.88 5.76 -6.73
N GLY A 43 0.33 6.10 -7.17
CA GLY A 43 0.69 7.49 -7.42
C GLY A 43 1.95 7.63 -8.26
N CYS A 44 2.39 8.88 -8.40
CA CYS A 44 3.65 9.23 -9.06
C CYS A 44 4.58 10.00 -8.12
N VAL A 45 5.88 9.89 -8.39
CA VAL A 45 6.94 10.59 -7.67
C VAL A 45 7.74 11.40 -8.69
N PHE A 46 7.63 12.72 -8.64
CA PHE A 46 8.32 13.61 -9.57
C PHE A 46 9.80 13.79 -9.19
N LYS A 47 10.08 14.13 -7.93
CA LYS A 47 11.44 14.25 -7.39
C LYS A 47 11.67 13.23 -6.27
N ARG A 48 12.89 12.72 -6.14
CA ARG A 48 13.23 11.69 -5.13
C ARG A 48 12.97 12.13 -3.68
N SER A 49 12.91 13.43 -3.40
CA SER A 49 12.69 14.05 -2.09
C SER A 49 11.31 14.68 -1.93
N SER A 50 10.49 14.72 -2.99
CA SER A 50 9.16 15.32 -2.91
C SER A 50 8.14 14.36 -2.33
N LYS A 51 7.10 14.90 -1.69
CA LYS A 51 5.90 14.16 -1.33
C LYS A 51 5.32 13.48 -2.58
N PRO A 52 5.05 12.16 -2.55
CA PRO A 52 4.40 11.50 -3.67
C PRO A 52 3.01 12.05 -3.94
N VAL A 53 2.62 12.13 -5.21
CA VAL A 53 1.29 12.54 -5.63
C VAL A 53 0.45 11.28 -5.82
N MET A 54 -0.42 11.00 -4.84
CA MET A 54 -1.37 9.89 -4.89
C MET A 54 -2.47 10.20 -5.91
N LYS A 55 -2.77 9.24 -6.79
CA LYS A 55 -3.75 9.40 -7.87
C LYS A 55 -5.06 8.69 -7.56
N GLY A 56 -4.98 7.59 -6.83
CA GLY A 56 -6.16 6.85 -6.41
C GLY A 56 -5.76 5.68 -5.55
N SER A 57 -6.77 4.97 -5.10
CA SER A 57 -6.62 3.77 -4.28
C SER A 57 -7.71 2.77 -4.62
N ARG A 58 -7.40 1.50 -4.42
CA ARG A 58 -8.36 0.39 -4.56
C ARG A 58 -8.19 -0.58 -3.41
N VAL A 59 -9.29 -1.16 -2.96
CA VAL A 59 -9.28 -2.22 -1.96
C VAL A 59 -9.30 -3.54 -2.71
N GLU A 60 -8.34 -4.40 -2.40
CA GLU A 60 -8.20 -5.74 -2.98
C GLU A 60 -8.21 -6.78 -1.87
N SER A 61 -8.51 -8.03 -2.20
CA SER A 61 -8.34 -9.13 -1.26
C SER A 61 -6.86 -9.35 -0.92
N LEU A 62 -6.57 -9.98 0.22
CA LEU A 62 -5.21 -10.29 0.64
C LEU A 62 -4.45 -11.13 -0.40
N GLU A 63 -5.14 -12.06 -1.06
CA GLU A 63 -4.54 -12.94 -2.06
C GLU A 63 -4.21 -12.19 -3.36
N GLU A 64 -5.14 -11.39 -3.86
CA GLU A 64 -4.92 -10.55 -5.05
C GLU A 64 -3.78 -9.55 -4.82
N ALA A 65 -3.75 -8.92 -3.63
CA ALA A 65 -2.68 -8.00 -3.27
C ALA A 65 -1.30 -8.69 -3.22
N ARG A 66 -1.24 -9.95 -2.75
CA ARG A 66 0.00 -10.75 -2.78
C ARG A 66 0.41 -11.12 -4.20
N ASN A 67 -0.54 -11.48 -5.05
CA ASN A 67 -0.27 -11.80 -6.46
C ASN A 67 0.21 -10.57 -7.23
N GLU A 68 -0.41 -9.40 -7.00
CA GLU A 68 0.06 -8.14 -7.56
C GLU A 68 1.47 -7.79 -7.05
N TYR A 69 1.72 -7.93 -5.75
CA TYR A 69 3.04 -7.72 -5.17
C TYR A 69 4.12 -8.56 -5.87
N LYS A 70 3.87 -9.85 -6.10
CA LYS A 70 4.79 -10.75 -6.82
C LYS A 70 5.08 -10.25 -8.25
N LYS A 71 4.04 -9.92 -9.01
CA LYS A 71 4.19 -9.37 -10.37
C LYS A 71 5.01 -8.09 -10.40
N LEU A 72 4.80 -7.18 -9.44
CA LEU A 72 5.56 -5.93 -9.36
C LEU A 72 7.05 -6.20 -9.06
N LEU A 73 7.37 -7.19 -8.23
CA LEU A 73 8.77 -7.58 -8.00
C LEU A 73 9.43 -8.12 -9.27
N GLU A 74 8.73 -8.94 -10.05
CA GLU A 74 9.20 -9.44 -11.35
C GLU A 74 9.42 -8.29 -12.36
N GLU A 75 8.57 -7.27 -12.35
CA GLU A 75 8.73 -6.05 -13.14
C GLU A 75 9.85 -5.10 -12.64
N GLY A 76 10.58 -5.48 -11.58
CA GLY A 76 11.70 -4.70 -11.04
C GLY A 76 11.29 -3.55 -10.11
N TRP A 77 10.10 -3.60 -9.52
CA TRP A 77 9.73 -2.67 -8.45
C TRP A 77 10.50 -2.99 -7.17
N LEU A 78 10.87 -1.95 -6.42
CA LEU A 78 11.67 -2.09 -5.22
C LEU A 78 10.91 -1.60 -3.99
N LYS A 79 11.07 -2.31 -2.87
CA LYS A 79 10.58 -1.85 -1.57
C LYS A 79 11.37 -0.63 -1.13
N THR A 80 10.67 0.37 -0.61
CA THR A 80 11.29 1.59 -0.09
C THR A 80 10.62 2.08 1.17
N TYR A 81 11.41 2.64 2.07
CA TYR A 81 10.93 3.28 3.30
C TYR A 81 11.02 4.81 3.22
N ARG A 82 11.53 5.36 2.11
CA ARG A 82 11.87 6.79 1.98
C ARG A 82 10.65 7.70 2.12
N PHE A 83 9.49 7.23 1.70
CA PHE A 83 8.25 8.02 1.71
C PHE A 83 7.37 7.73 2.93
N ASN A 84 7.81 6.84 3.84
CA ASN A 84 7.00 6.47 5.00
C ASN A 84 6.66 7.68 5.87
N SER A 85 7.56 8.66 5.98
CA SER A 85 7.32 9.91 6.71
C SER A 85 6.12 10.70 6.17
N PHE A 86 5.89 10.70 4.86
CA PHE A 86 4.74 11.38 4.24
C PHE A 86 3.41 10.66 4.46
N PHE A 87 3.46 9.36 4.78
CA PHE A 87 2.29 8.51 4.96
C PHE A 87 2.03 8.16 6.44
N LYS A 88 2.79 8.75 7.38
CA LYS A 88 2.47 8.68 8.81
C LYS A 88 1.14 9.41 9.03
N LYS A 89 0.15 8.73 9.62
CA LYS A 89 -1.05 9.38 10.14
C LYS A 89 -0.60 10.40 11.19
N LYS A 90 -0.96 11.68 11.01
CA LYS A 90 -0.96 12.63 12.12
C LYS A 90 -2.16 12.26 12.98
N TRP A 91 -1.89 12.01 14.26
CA TRP A 91 -2.91 11.87 15.28
C TRP A 91 -3.36 13.27 15.69
#